data_AF-A0A9W8X3D7-F1
#
_entry.id   AF-A0A9W8X3D7-F1
#
_cell.length_a   1.000
_cell.length_b   1.000
_cell.length_c   1.000
_cell.angle_alpha   90.00
_cell.angle_beta   90.00
_cell.angle_gamma   90.00
#
_symmetry.space_group_name_H-M   'P 1'
#
loop_
_entity.id
_entity.type
_entity.pdbx_description
1 polymer ?
#
loop_
_entity_poly.entity_id
_entity_poly.type
_entity_poly.pdbx_seq_one_letter_code
_entity_poly.pdbx_strand_id
1 'polypeptide(L)'
;MAANADDGIVFFIDRRSAVSGAAGAWGVEIPPVDQLPELRQMSDMAWGMWRRVHPSGIGLGNINYFVEAQVVNTETRGLITEALDLGQDHLVAVPEWPGVTWDIESQQGAAMLGSANGIAIGYFLSQHKAQLSGNKYVHQVQVYVETKGGFPYIVYHVKDAPEEGRKRSDQGKVMTTGNNLKGKL
;
A
#
# COMPACT_ATOMS: atom_id res chain seq x y z
N MET A 1 5.59 -11.44 -9.94
CA MET A 1 4.46 -10.53 -9.63
C MET A 1 3.28 -10.87 -10.54
N ALA A 2 2.06 -10.80 -10.01
CA ALA A 2 0.81 -11.02 -10.76
C ALA A 2 -0.27 -10.03 -10.31
N ALA A 3 -1.36 -9.89 -11.06
CA ALA A 3 -2.50 -9.07 -10.67
C ALA A 3 -3.83 -9.72 -11.08
N ASN A 4 -4.83 -9.60 -10.22
CA ASN A 4 -6.21 -10.01 -10.46
C ASN A 4 -7.08 -8.73 -10.44
N ALA A 5 -7.59 -8.36 -11.61
CA ALA A 5 -8.39 -7.14 -11.79
C ALA A 5 -9.78 -7.25 -11.17
N ASP A 6 -10.39 -8.44 -11.19
CA ASP A 6 -11.76 -8.66 -10.74
C ASP A 6 -11.86 -8.54 -9.22
N ASP A 7 -10.94 -9.17 -8.49
CA ASP A 7 -10.89 -9.14 -7.02
C ASP A 7 -10.09 -7.95 -6.46
N GLY A 8 -9.37 -7.25 -7.33
CA GLY A 8 -8.58 -6.08 -6.96
C GLY A 8 -7.29 -6.40 -6.20
N ILE A 9 -6.53 -7.38 -6.67
CA ILE A 9 -5.36 -7.90 -5.97
C ILE A 9 -4.08 -7.72 -6.80
N VAL A 10 -3.01 -7.26 -6.16
CA VAL A 10 -1.64 -7.34 -6.68
C VAL A 10 -0.82 -8.29 -5.82
N PHE A 11 -0.19 -9.28 -6.46
CA PHE A 11 0.65 -10.28 -5.81
C PHE A 11 2.13 -9.99 -6.05
N PHE A 12 2.88 -9.75 -4.99
CA PHE A 12 4.33 -9.75 -4.97
C PHE A 12 4.82 -11.18 -4.71
N ILE A 13 5.47 -11.77 -5.72
CA ILE A 13 5.98 -13.15 -5.69
C ILE A 13 7.47 -13.07 -6.02
N ASP A 14 8.31 -13.78 -5.27
CA ASP A 14 9.77 -13.79 -5.40
C ASP A 14 10.38 -12.37 -5.42
N ARG A 15 9.91 -11.53 -4.50
CA ARG A 15 10.29 -10.12 -4.44
C ARG A 15 11.78 -9.98 -4.07
N ARG A 16 12.57 -9.38 -4.97
CA ARG A 16 13.96 -8.96 -4.74
C ARG A 16 14.10 -7.46 -5.01
N SER A 17 15.05 -6.82 -4.33
CA SER A 17 15.47 -5.46 -4.71
C SER A 17 16.20 -5.49 -6.05
N ALA A 18 16.25 -4.37 -6.78
CA ALA A 18 16.99 -4.31 -8.04
C ALA A 18 18.48 -4.65 -7.87
N VAL A 19 19.09 -4.21 -6.76
CA VAL A 19 20.47 -4.57 -6.39
C VAL A 19 20.60 -6.09 -6.22
N SER A 20 19.73 -6.72 -5.42
CA SER A 20 19.79 -8.16 -5.17
C SER A 20 19.50 -8.98 -6.44
N GLY A 21 18.56 -8.53 -7.28
CA GLY A 21 18.25 -9.15 -8.56
C GLY A 21 19.42 -9.05 -9.55
N ALA A 22 20.04 -7.87 -9.68
CA ALA A 22 21.19 -7.65 -10.53
C ALA A 22 22.42 -8.44 -10.06
N ALA A 23 22.66 -8.53 -8.74
CA ALA A 23 23.75 -9.31 -8.18
C ALA A 23 23.67 -10.77 -8.63
N GLY A 24 22.49 -11.38 -8.49
CA GLY A 24 22.25 -12.76 -8.94
C GLY A 24 22.29 -12.92 -10.46
N ALA A 25 21.71 -11.99 -11.22
CA ALA A 25 21.64 -12.08 -12.68
C ALA A 25 22.98 -11.82 -13.38
N TRP A 26 23.81 -10.94 -12.82
CA TRP A 26 25.10 -10.55 -13.40
C TRP A 26 26.27 -11.32 -12.79
N GLY A 27 26.04 -12.10 -11.72
CA GLY A 27 27.08 -12.85 -11.05
C GLY A 27 28.09 -11.97 -10.32
N VAL A 28 27.64 -10.82 -9.80
CA VAL A 28 28.48 -9.86 -9.06
C VAL A 28 27.96 -9.68 -7.65
N GLU A 29 28.84 -9.43 -6.69
CA GLU A 29 28.44 -9.25 -5.29
C GLU A 29 27.74 -7.89 -5.07
N ILE A 30 28.28 -6.82 -5.67
CA ILE A 30 27.78 -5.45 -5.53
C ILE A 30 27.62 -4.83 -6.93
N PRO A 31 26.41 -4.85 -7.50
CA PRO A 31 26.11 -4.17 -8.75
C PRO A 31 26.31 -2.65 -8.64
N PRO A 32 26.92 -2.00 -9.65
CA PRO A 32 26.97 -0.54 -9.72
C PRO A 32 25.55 0.06 -9.82
N VAL A 33 25.22 0.98 -8.93
CA VAL A 33 23.86 1.55 -8.80
C VAL A 33 23.45 2.35 -10.04
N ASP A 34 24.41 2.95 -10.73
CA ASP A 34 24.24 3.70 -11.98
C ASP A 34 23.97 2.80 -13.20
N GLN A 35 24.23 1.51 -13.09
CA GLN A 35 23.95 0.53 -14.15
C GLN A 35 22.63 -0.22 -13.94
N LEU A 36 21.98 -0.05 -12.78
CA LEU A 36 20.67 -0.65 -12.54
C LEU A 36 19.61 0.00 -13.42
N PRO A 37 18.60 -0.75 -13.90
CA PRO A 37 17.48 -0.18 -14.64
C PRO A 37 16.83 0.99 -13.88
N GLU A 38 16.41 2.03 -14.60
CA GLU A 38 15.69 3.16 -14.00
C GLU A 38 14.35 2.72 -13.40
N LEU A 39 13.66 1.79 -14.07
CA LEU A 39 12.48 1.11 -13.52
C LEU A 39 12.93 0.03 -12.52
N ARG A 40 13.22 0.48 -11.30
CA ARG A 40 13.71 -0.38 -10.20
C ARG A 40 12.86 -0.31 -8.94
N GLN A 41 11.92 0.63 -8.86
CA GLN A 41 11.05 0.76 -7.71
C GLN A 41 9.90 -0.24 -7.77
N MET A 42 9.64 -0.90 -6.65
CA MET A 42 8.62 -1.94 -6.58
C MET A 42 7.20 -1.38 -6.76
N SER A 43 6.96 -0.14 -6.30
CA SER A 43 5.72 0.59 -6.56
C SER A 43 5.43 0.75 -8.05
N ASP A 44 6.44 1.15 -8.82
CA ASP A 44 6.31 1.44 -10.25
C ASP A 44 6.12 0.14 -11.04
N MET A 45 6.83 -0.92 -10.67
CA MET A 45 6.64 -2.25 -11.27
C MET A 45 5.24 -2.79 -10.98
N ALA A 46 4.75 -2.64 -9.75
CA ALA A 46 3.38 -2.99 -9.38
C ALA A 46 2.35 -2.18 -10.15
N TRP A 47 2.58 -0.88 -10.33
CA TRP A 47 1.71 -0.03 -11.14
C TRP A 47 1.68 -0.48 -12.59
N GLY A 48 2.84 -0.80 -13.18
CA GLY A 48 2.93 -1.34 -14.53
C GLY A 48 2.10 -2.62 -14.69
N MET A 49 2.18 -3.54 -13.74
CA MET A 49 1.37 -4.77 -13.74
C MET A 49 -0.12 -4.47 -13.59
N TRP A 50 -0.49 -3.57 -12.67
CA TRP A 50 -1.87 -3.17 -12.43
C TRP A 50 -2.51 -2.48 -13.66
N ARG A 51 -1.75 -1.62 -14.34
CA ARG A 51 -2.14 -1.00 -15.61
C ARG A 51 -2.28 -2.02 -16.73
N ARG A 52 -1.43 -3.04 -16.77
CA ARG A 52 -1.47 -4.07 -17.81
C ARG A 52 -2.77 -4.88 -17.78
N VAL A 53 -3.31 -5.15 -16.59
CA VAL A 53 -4.60 -5.84 -16.43
C VAL A 53 -5.81 -4.90 -16.60
N HIS A 54 -5.59 -3.58 -16.73
CA HIS A 54 -6.60 -2.56 -17.03
C HIS A 54 -6.22 -1.73 -18.28
N PRO A 55 -6.19 -2.32 -19.48
CA PRO A 55 -5.69 -1.65 -20.68
C PRO A 55 -6.51 -0.41 -21.07
N SER A 56 -7.83 -0.41 -20.79
CA SER A 56 -8.71 0.74 -21.03
C SER A 56 -8.63 1.82 -19.95
N GLY A 57 -7.96 1.54 -18.82
CA GLY A 57 -7.96 2.39 -17.63
C GLY A 57 -9.26 2.38 -16.82
N ILE A 58 -10.32 1.72 -17.31
CA ILE A 58 -11.55 1.50 -16.53
C ILE A 58 -11.22 0.50 -15.41
N GLY A 59 -11.74 0.74 -14.20
CA GLY A 59 -11.55 -0.18 -13.07
C GLY A 59 -10.24 -0.02 -12.32
N LEU A 60 -9.38 0.93 -12.69
CA LEU A 60 -8.10 1.16 -11.98
C LEU A 60 -8.25 1.41 -10.48
N GLY A 61 -9.38 2.00 -10.05
CA GLY A 61 -9.70 2.20 -8.64
C GLY A 61 -10.12 0.94 -7.88
N ASN A 62 -10.32 -0.20 -8.54
CA ASN A 62 -10.66 -1.48 -7.89
C ASN A 62 -9.40 -2.15 -7.31
N ILE A 63 -8.67 -1.46 -6.44
CA ILE A 63 -7.50 -2.02 -5.74
C ILE A 63 -7.86 -2.22 -4.28
N ASN A 64 -7.96 -3.48 -3.87
CA ASN A 64 -8.49 -3.90 -2.57
C ASN A 64 -7.41 -4.59 -1.73
N TYR A 65 -6.43 -5.25 -2.35
CA TYR A 65 -5.42 -6.02 -1.65
C TYR A 65 -4.05 -5.98 -2.31
N PHE A 66 -3.01 -5.98 -1.49
CA PHE A 66 -1.66 -6.37 -1.90
C PHE A 66 -1.24 -7.59 -1.11
N VAL A 67 -0.74 -8.62 -1.80
CA VAL A 67 -0.30 -9.87 -1.18
C VAL A 67 1.20 -10.02 -1.41
N GLU A 68 1.97 -10.06 -0.34
CA GLU A 68 3.39 -10.39 -0.32
C GLU A 68 3.53 -11.87 -0.01
N ALA A 69 3.90 -12.66 -1.02
CA ALA A 69 4.07 -14.10 -0.87
C ALA A 69 5.50 -14.43 -0.37
N GLN A 70 5.58 -15.33 0.60
CA GLN A 70 6.83 -15.92 1.10
C GLN A 70 7.91 -14.86 1.38
N VAL A 71 7.67 -13.99 2.34
CA VAL A 71 8.56 -12.87 2.69
C VAL A 71 9.88 -13.42 3.23
N VAL A 72 10.90 -13.43 2.38
CA VAL A 72 12.27 -13.87 2.72
C VAL A 72 13.11 -12.78 3.40
N ASN A 73 12.73 -11.51 3.23
CA ASN A 73 13.45 -10.36 3.79
C ASN A 73 13.57 -10.50 5.32
N THR A 74 14.80 -10.54 5.81
CA THR A 74 15.12 -10.75 7.24
C THR A 74 14.65 -9.60 8.12
N GLU A 75 14.73 -8.37 7.63
CA GLU A 75 14.30 -7.16 8.36
C GLU A 75 12.77 -7.15 8.52
N THR A 76 12.02 -7.38 7.43
CA THR A 76 10.56 -7.49 7.51
C THR A 76 10.14 -8.65 8.42
N ARG A 77 10.85 -9.79 8.38
CA ARG A 77 10.58 -10.90 9.31
C ARG A 77 10.88 -10.56 10.77
N GLY A 78 11.94 -9.79 11.03
CA GLY A 78 12.24 -9.26 12.36
C GLY A 78 11.09 -8.39 12.88
N LEU A 79 10.60 -7.47 12.05
CA LEU A 79 9.44 -6.64 12.39
C LEU A 79 8.17 -7.46 12.65
N ILE A 80 7.96 -8.56 11.90
CA ILE A 80 6.84 -9.48 12.16
C ILE A 80 6.98 -10.11 13.54
N THR A 81 8.16 -10.61 13.89
CA THR A 81 8.44 -11.19 15.21
C THR A 81 8.20 -10.19 16.33
N GLU A 82 8.70 -8.96 16.19
CA GLU A 82 8.47 -7.89 17.16
C GLU A 82 6.97 -7.54 17.28
N ALA A 83 6.25 -7.45 16.16
CA ALA A 83 4.82 -7.17 16.16
C ALA A 83 3.99 -8.25 16.87
N LEU A 84 4.37 -9.52 16.73
CA LEU A 84 3.73 -10.65 17.43
C LEU A 84 3.95 -10.59 18.95
N ASP A 85 5.14 -10.17 19.39
CA ASP A 85 5.48 -10.04 20.81
C ASP A 85 4.76 -8.85 21.49
N LEU A 86 4.48 -7.79 20.73
CA LEU A 86 3.71 -6.62 21.21
C LEU A 86 2.20 -6.90 21.41
N GLY A 87 1.69 -8.02 20.90
CA GLY A 87 0.28 -8.40 21.04
C GLY A 87 -0.08 -8.90 22.44
N GLN A 88 -1.35 -8.81 22.84
CA GLN A 88 -1.78 -9.33 24.15
C GLN A 88 -1.49 -10.83 24.32
N ASP A 89 -1.60 -11.59 23.22
CA ASP A 89 -1.40 -13.03 23.21
C ASP A 89 0.08 -13.46 23.11
N HIS A 90 1.03 -12.52 22.95
CA HIS A 90 2.48 -12.76 22.85
C HIS A 90 2.82 -14.01 22.03
N LEU A 91 2.53 -13.94 20.73
CA LEU A 91 2.64 -15.11 19.86
C LEU A 91 4.09 -15.44 19.57
N VAL A 92 4.49 -16.68 19.87
CA VAL A 92 5.87 -17.17 19.67
C VAL A 92 6.18 -17.41 18.19
N ALA A 93 5.16 -17.56 17.35
CA ALA A 93 5.31 -17.78 15.91
C ALA A 93 4.11 -17.23 15.14
N VAL A 94 4.30 -16.95 13.85
CA VAL A 94 3.23 -16.58 12.93
C VAL A 94 2.25 -17.76 12.82
N PRO A 95 0.94 -17.56 13.09
CA PRO A 95 -0.04 -18.63 12.95
C PRO A 95 -0.27 -19.02 11.49
N GLU A 96 -0.75 -20.25 11.29
CA GLU A 96 -1.27 -20.66 9.98
C GLU A 96 -2.50 -19.83 9.59
N TRP A 97 -2.86 -19.83 8.31
CA TRP A 97 -4.06 -19.15 7.82
C TRP A 97 -5.28 -19.40 8.74
N PRO A 98 -6.02 -18.35 9.15
CA PRO A 98 -5.99 -16.97 8.65
C PRO A 98 -4.93 -16.05 9.29
N GLY A 99 -4.08 -16.56 10.18
CA GLY A 99 -3.02 -15.78 10.80
C GLY A 99 -3.51 -14.76 11.82
N VAL A 100 -2.84 -13.61 11.85
CA VAL A 100 -3.17 -12.45 12.67
C VAL A 100 -3.48 -11.24 11.81
N THR A 101 -4.42 -10.41 12.26
CA THR A 101 -4.77 -9.15 11.58
C THR A 101 -4.61 -7.99 12.55
N TRP A 102 -3.93 -6.96 12.11
CA TRP A 102 -3.72 -5.73 12.86
C TRP A 102 -4.33 -4.54 12.13
N ASP A 103 -4.96 -3.63 12.87
CA ASP A 103 -5.36 -2.34 12.35
C ASP A 103 -4.14 -1.50 12.01
N ILE A 104 -4.17 -0.74 10.92
CA ILE A 104 -3.03 0.08 10.48
C ILE A 104 -2.64 1.14 11.52
N GLU A 105 -3.59 1.58 12.35
CA GLU A 105 -3.37 2.56 13.41
C GLU A 105 -2.73 1.96 14.67
N SER A 106 -2.65 0.63 14.77
CA SER A 106 -1.90 -0.05 15.82
C SER A 106 -0.39 0.06 15.59
N GLN A 107 0.40 -0.12 16.66
CA GLN A 107 1.86 -0.15 16.55
C GLN A 107 2.34 -1.26 15.61
N GLN A 108 1.70 -2.44 15.66
CA GLN A 108 1.98 -3.58 14.78
C GLN A 108 1.66 -3.25 13.32
N GLY A 109 0.48 -2.69 13.06
CA GLY A 109 0.06 -2.29 11.72
C GLY A 109 0.98 -1.23 11.11
N ALA A 110 1.30 -0.20 11.88
CA ALA A 110 2.24 0.86 11.48
C ALA A 110 3.64 0.30 11.18
N ALA A 111 4.14 -0.64 11.99
CA ALA A 111 5.42 -1.31 11.74
C ALA A 111 5.40 -2.08 10.41
N MET A 112 4.31 -2.79 10.11
CA MET A 112 4.18 -3.50 8.83
C MET A 112 4.08 -2.56 7.62
N LEU A 113 3.40 -1.42 7.76
CA LEU A 113 3.34 -0.40 6.70
C LEU A 113 4.70 0.30 6.50
N GLY A 114 5.42 0.57 7.58
CA GLY A 114 6.75 1.16 7.56
C GLY A 114 7.87 0.21 7.11
N SER A 115 7.59 -1.10 7.03
CA SER A 115 8.55 -2.08 6.51
C SER A 115 8.93 -1.79 5.05
N ALA A 116 10.06 -2.34 4.61
CA ALA A 116 10.47 -2.30 3.20
C ALA A 116 9.37 -2.82 2.27
N ASN A 117 8.54 -3.78 2.72
CA ASN A 117 7.43 -4.30 1.93
C ASN A 117 6.28 -3.28 1.83
N GLY A 118 5.84 -2.73 2.96
CA GLY A 118 4.75 -1.77 3.06
C GLY A 118 5.03 -0.42 2.39
N ILE A 119 6.28 0.06 2.41
CA ILE A 119 6.69 1.31 1.75
C ILE A 119 6.35 1.32 0.26
N ALA A 120 6.56 0.19 -0.43
CA ALA A 120 6.23 0.09 -1.86
C ALA A 120 4.73 0.29 -2.13
N ILE A 121 3.89 -0.21 -1.23
CA ILE A 121 2.44 -0.08 -1.30
C ILE A 121 2.02 1.36 -1.01
N GLY A 122 2.62 2.00 0.00
CA GLY A 122 2.41 3.41 0.29
C GLY A 122 2.75 4.32 -0.90
N TYR A 123 3.89 4.07 -1.57
CA TYR A 123 4.25 4.80 -2.79
C TYR A 123 3.27 4.55 -3.93
N PHE A 124 2.88 3.29 -4.17
CA PHE A 124 1.87 2.96 -5.19
C PHE A 124 0.58 3.76 -4.98
N LEU A 125 0.01 3.72 -3.76
CA LEU A 125 -1.27 4.38 -3.48
C LEU A 125 -1.16 5.90 -3.56
N SER A 126 -0.07 6.47 -3.03
CA SER A 126 0.12 7.93 -2.98
C SER A 126 0.41 8.54 -4.35
N GLN A 127 1.25 7.91 -5.17
CA GLN A 127 1.68 8.42 -6.47
C GLN A 127 0.60 8.26 -7.54
N HIS A 128 -0.32 7.30 -7.39
CA HIS A 128 -1.34 6.98 -8.40
C HIS A 128 -2.77 7.33 -7.98
N LYS A 129 -2.96 8.06 -6.88
CA LYS A 129 -4.28 8.45 -6.35
C LYS A 129 -5.24 9.05 -7.39
N ALA A 130 -4.73 9.85 -8.34
CA ALA A 130 -5.56 10.44 -9.38
C ALA A 130 -6.15 9.39 -10.32
N GLN A 131 -5.37 8.38 -10.68
CA GLN A 131 -5.79 7.26 -11.52
C GLN A 131 -6.63 6.23 -10.75
N LEU A 132 -6.44 6.14 -9.43
CA LEU A 132 -7.22 5.27 -8.54
C LEU A 132 -8.58 5.86 -8.14
N SER A 133 -9.00 6.97 -8.76
CA SER A 133 -10.25 7.70 -8.47
C SER A 133 -10.31 8.35 -7.09
N GLY A 134 -9.17 8.56 -6.42
CA GLY A 134 -9.13 9.22 -5.13
C GLY A 134 -8.04 8.72 -4.19
N ASN A 135 -8.11 9.16 -2.95
CA ASN A 135 -7.23 8.70 -1.88
C ASN A 135 -7.68 7.33 -1.40
N LYS A 136 -6.76 6.38 -1.41
CA LYS A 136 -6.92 5.05 -0.82
C LYS A 136 -5.85 4.83 0.22
N TYR A 137 -6.14 3.99 1.20
CA TYR A 137 -5.19 3.69 2.26
C TYR A 137 -5.27 2.23 2.67
N VAL A 138 -4.15 1.71 3.17
CA VAL A 138 -4.12 0.43 3.86
C VAL A 138 -4.80 0.64 5.21
N HIS A 139 -5.89 -0.07 5.50
CA HIS A 139 -6.57 0.06 6.78
C HIS A 139 -6.22 -1.08 7.75
N GLN A 140 -5.83 -2.24 7.22
CA GLN A 140 -5.45 -3.41 8.00
C GLN A 140 -4.35 -4.18 7.30
N VAL A 141 -3.57 -4.92 8.09
CA VAL A 141 -2.57 -5.85 7.61
C VAL A 141 -2.81 -7.22 8.24
N GLN A 142 -2.76 -8.27 7.45
CA GLN A 142 -2.87 -9.66 7.88
C GLN A 142 -1.56 -10.40 7.62
N VAL A 143 -1.09 -11.19 8.58
CA VAL A 143 0.14 -11.98 8.47
C VAL A 143 -0.14 -13.42 8.82
N TYR A 144 0.28 -14.35 7.97
CA TYR A 144 0.06 -15.79 8.15
C TYR A 144 1.19 -16.62 7.56
N VAL A 145 1.25 -17.91 7.89
CA VAL A 145 2.01 -18.92 7.14
C VAL A 145 1.07 -19.96 6.54
N GLU A 146 1.43 -20.59 5.42
CA GLU A 146 0.63 -21.71 4.88
C GLU A 146 0.80 -22.98 5.72
N THR A 147 1.99 -23.19 6.26
CA THR A 147 2.34 -24.33 7.12
C THR A 147 3.34 -23.85 8.16
N LYS A 148 3.20 -24.35 9.40
CA LYS A 148 4.14 -24.05 10.49
C LYS A 148 5.60 -24.20 10.06
N GLY A 149 6.40 -23.17 10.36
CA GLY A 149 7.82 -23.11 10.01
C GLY A 149 8.11 -22.59 8.59
N GLY A 150 7.08 -22.32 7.78
CA GLY A 150 7.22 -21.70 6.46
C GLY A 150 7.54 -20.20 6.52
N PHE A 151 7.75 -19.61 5.34
CA PHE A 151 7.89 -18.15 5.21
C PHE A 151 6.54 -17.46 5.34
N PRO A 152 6.48 -16.30 6.02
CA PRO A 152 5.23 -15.59 6.21
C PRO A 152 4.75 -14.93 4.92
N TYR A 153 3.43 -14.80 4.84
CA TYR A 153 2.70 -14.01 3.86
C TYR A 153 2.18 -12.75 4.56
N ILE A 154 2.12 -11.64 3.83
CA ILE A 154 1.51 -10.40 4.31
C ILE A 154 0.44 -9.97 3.33
N VAL A 155 -0.76 -9.67 3.83
CA VAL A 155 -1.87 -9.10 3.07
C VAL A 155 -2.14 -7.70 3.58
N TYR A 156 -2.03 -6.70 2.71
CA TYR A 156 -2.39 -5.33 3.00
C TYR A 156 -3.79 -5.07 2.44
N HIS A 157 -4.74 -4.75 3.31
CA HIS A 157 -6.14 -4.48 2.97
C HIS A 157 -6.34 -3.00 2.70
N VAL A 158 -6.90 -2.68 1.54
CA VAL A 158 -7.05 -1.32 1.03
C VAL A 158 -8.52 -0.94 0.96
N LYS A 159 -8.83 0.30 1.34
CA LYS A 159 -10.14 0.91 1.09
C LYS A 159 -9.98 2.38 0.78
N ASP A 160 -11.07 3.02 0.34
CA ASP A 160 -11.12 4.46 0.16
C ASP A 160 -10.85 5.17 1.49
N ALA A 161 -10.03 6.22 1.43
CA ALA A 161 -9.86 7.10 2.57
C ALA A 161 -11.20 7.82 2.86
N PRO A 162 -11.53 8.04 4.14
CA PRO A 162 -12.70 8.86 4.49
C PRO A 162 -12.64 10.20 3.76
N GLU A 163 -13.78 10.69 3.27
CA GLU A 163 -13.83 12.03 2.70
C GLU A 163 -13.34 13.04 3.74
N GLU A 164 -12.32 13.83 3.41
CA GLU A 164 -11.97 14.99 4.23
C GLU A 164 -13.22 15.87 4.30
N GLY A 165 -13.78 16.02 5.50
CA GLY A 165 -14.94 16.88 5.72
C GLY A 165 -14.63 18.27 5.17
N ARG A 166 -15.22 18.62 4.02
CA ARG A 166 -15.15 19.95 3.43
C ARG A 166 -15.68 20.95 4.45
N LYS A 167 -14.80 21.57 5.23
CA LYS A 167 -15.10 22.89 5.79
C LYS A 167 -15.07 23.88 4.63
N ARG A 168 -16.16 23.92 3.85
CA ARG A 168 -16.43 25.06 2.97
C ARG A 168 -16.58 26.28 3.88
N SER A 169 -15.64 27.20 3.75
CA SER A 169 -15.76 28.55 4.31
C SER A 169 -16.86 29.29 3.55
N ASP A 170 -18.13 29.05 3.89
CA ASP A 170 -19.27 29.85 3.44
C ASP A 170 -19.37 31.15 4.27
N GLN A 171 -18.28 31.91 4.30
CA GLN A 171 -18.29 33.32 4.68
C GLN A 171 -17.54 34.12 3.63
N GLY A 172 -18.25 34.57 2.60
CA GLY A 172 -17.67 35.51 1.65
C GLY A 172 -18.49 35.75 0.39
N LYS A 173 -19.38 36.75 0.46
CA LYS A 173 -19.97 37.52 -0.65
C LYS A 173 -21.12 36.88 -1.44
N VAL A 174 -22.33 37.07 -0.91
CA VAL A 174 -23.43 37.59 -1.74
C VAL A 174 -23.65 39.04 -1.32
N MET A 175 -23.03 39.99 -2.03
CA MET A 175 -23.48 41.39 -1.99
C MET A 175 -24.64 41.50 -2.97
N THR A 176 -25.85 41.39 -2.44
CA THR A 176 -27.08 41.64 -3.21
C THR A 176 -27.21 43.14 -3.44
N THR A 177 -27.25 43.52 -4.70
CA THR A 177 -27.60 44.86 -5.18
C THR A 177 -29.03 45.20 -4.71
N GLY A 178 -29.17 46.18 -3.82
CA GLY A 178 -30.47 46.69 -3.36
C GLY A 178 -30.58 48.18 -3.66
N ASN A 179 -31.23 48.50 -4.79
CA ASN A 179 -31.59 49.87 -5.14
C ASN A 179 -33.02 50.18 -4.66
N ASN A 180 -33.23 51.45 -4.29
CA ASN A 180 -34.47 52.16 -3.94
C ASN A 180 -35.06 51.99 -2.53
N LEU A 181 -35.24 53.13 -1.84
CA LEU A 181 -36.55 53.74 -1.65
C LEU A 181 -36.45 55.26 -1.36
N LYS A 182 -37.48 55.96 -1.81
CA LYS A 182 -37.69 57.41 -1.91
C LYS A 182 -38.03 58.07 -0.57
N GLY A 183 -37.70 59.37 -0.43
CA GLY A 183 -38.72 60.40 -0.18
C GLY A 183 -38.60 61.31 1.06
N LYS A 184 -38.53 62.63 0.77
CA LYS A 184 -39.07 63.81 1.51
C LYS A 184 -38.46 64.11 2.90
N LEU A 185 -38.10 65.34 3.28
CA LEU A 185 -38.50 66.71 2.94
C LEU A 185 -37.28 67.62 2.76
#